data_AF-A0A3P7FQL6-F1
#
_entry.id   AF-A0A3P7FQL6-F1
#
_cell.length_a   1.000
_cell.length_b   1.000
_cell.length_c   1.000
_cell.angle_alpha   90.00
_cell.angle_beta   90.00
_cell.angle_gamma   90.00
#
_symmetry.space_group_name_H-M   'P 1'
#
loop_
_entity.id
_entity.type
_entity.pdbx_description
1 polymer ?
#
loop_
_entity_poly.entity_id
_entity_poly.type
_entity_poly.pdbx_seq_one_letter_code
_entity_poly.pdbx_strand_id
1 'polypeptide(L)'
;MIAGIKSTALLFGDRTKYWLTGFAALTMLGLGTTGVMVQQTWPFYGALAATGVHLAWQIGTVNINDPKDCWKKFKTNQWLGAILFTGIVVGNLLRKEEKEGTNPTLLEKFIE
;
A
#
# COMPACT_ATOMS: atom_id res chain seq x y z
N MET A 1 -20.65 11.01 27.91
CA MET A 1 -19.33 10.44 27.60
C MET A 1 -19.31 8.99 28.07
N ILE A 2 -19.38 8.00 27.18
CA ILE A 2 -19.72 6.62 27.56
C ILE A 2 -18.49 5.73 27.83
N ALA A 3 -17.25 6.26 27.87
CA ALA A 3 -16.07 5.47 28.25
C ALA A 3 -14.82 6.26 28.72
N GLY A 4 -14.83 7.60 28.81
CA GLY A 4 -13.62 8.38 29.15
C GLY A 4 -12.46 8.28 28.14
N ILE A 5 -12.60 7.50 27.07
CA ILE A 5 -11.59 7.31 26.03
C ILE A 5 -11.54 8.57 25.14
N LYS A 6 -10.44 9.31 25.20
CA LYS A 6 -10.12 10.35 24.21
C LYS A 6 -9.64 9.68 22.93
N SER A 7 -10.56 9.32 22.05
CA SER A 7 -10.23 8.77 20.73
C SER A 7 -10.04 9.88 19.71
N THR A 8 -9.10 9.70 18.78
CA THR A 8 -8.96 10.54 17.58
C THR A 8 -10.27 10.62 16.79
N ALA A 9 -11.11 9.58 16.84
CA ALA A 9 -12.45 9.61 16.23
C ALA A 9 -13.37 10.67 16.85
N LEU A 10 -13.29 10.88 18.18
CA LEU A 10 -14.02 11.95 18.87
C LEU A 10 -13.42 13.32 18.58
N LEU A 11 -12.09 13.41 18.42
CA LEU A 11 -11.40 14.66 18.09
C LEU A 11 -11.75 15.15 16.67
N PHE A 12 -11.81 14.23 15.70
CA PHE A 12 -12.09 14.59 14.31
C PHE A 12 -13.58 14.68 13.99
N GLY A 13 -14.44 13.91 14.67
CA GLY A 13 -15.89 13.93 14.45
C GLY A 13 -16.24 13.83 12.96
N ASP A 14 -17.01 14.78 12.46
CA ASP A 14 -17.44 14.85 11.05
C ASP A 14 -16.27 15.07 10.07
N ARG A 15 -15.11 15.55 10.55
CA ARG A 15 -13.89 15.76 9.74
C ARG A 15 -13.03 14.51 9.61
N THR A 16 -13.48 13.36 10.11
CA THR A 16 -12.71 12.10 10.06
C THR A 16 -12.30 11.73 8.64
N LYS A 17 -13.16 11.91 7.64
CA LYS A 17 -12.81 11.63 6.24
C LYS A 17 -11.64 12.47 5.74
N TYR A 18 -11.62 13.76 6.09
CA TYR A 18 -10.57 14.69 5.68
C TYR A 18 -9.20 14.27 6.25
N TRP A 19 -9.13 14.01 7.55
CA TRP A 19 -7.89 13.54 8.16
C TRP A 19 -7.48 12.17 7.64
N LEU A 20 -8.43 11.26 7.42
CA LEU A 20 -8.17 9.96 6.83
C LEU A 20 -7.59 10.08 5.41
N THR A 21 -8.10 11.00 4.59
CA THR A 21 -7.49 11.29 3.28
C THR A 21 -6.06 11.81 3.41
N GLY A 22 -5.77 12.67 4.39
CA GLY A 22 -4.41 13.17 4.63
C GLY A 22 -3.43 12.06 5.02
N PHE A 23 -3.81 11.19 5.95
CA PHE A 23 -2.97 10.05 6.34
C PHE A 23 -2.80 9.03 5.21
N ALA A 24 -3.87 8.78 4.44
CA ALA A 24 -3.80 7.92 3.26
C ALA A 24 -2.83 8.49 2.21
N ALA A 25 -2.91 9.78 1.92
CA ALA A 25 -1.99 10.44 1.00
C ALA A 25 -0.54 10.38 1.50
N LEU A 26 -0.30 10.67 2.78
CA LEU A 26 1.03 10.59 3.39
C LEU A 26 1.61 9.15 3.31
N THR A 27 0.77 8.14 3.56
CA THR A 27 1.16 6.73 3.44
C THR A 27 1.52 6.37 2.01
N MET A 28 0.69 6.75 1.04
CA MET A 28 0.94 6.51 -0.38
C MET A 28 2.22 7.19 -0.87
N LEU A 29 2.48 8.42 -0.43
CA LEU A 29 3.71 9.14 -0.72
C LEU A 29 4.92 8.45 -0.09
N GLY A 30 4.85 8.06 1.18
CA GLY A 30 5.95 7.36 1.86
C GLY A 30 6.29 6.00 1.24
N LEU A 31 5.28 5.24 0.82
CA LEU A 31 5.49 3.98 0.10
C LEU A 31 6.06 4.22 -1.30
N GLY A 32 5.56 5.22 -2.02
CA GLY A 32 6.06 5.61 -3.33
C GLY A 32 7.52 6.06 -3.29
N THR A 33 7.88 6.93 -2.34
CA THR A 33 9.27 7.38 -2.14
C THR A 33 10.18 6.21 -1.79
N THR A 34 9.74 5.31 -0.91
CA THR A 34 10.49 4.09 -0.58
C THR A 34 10.75 3.26 -1.84
N GLY A 35 9.72 3.04 -2.67
CA GLY A 35 9.84 2.29 -3.93
C GLY A 35 10.86 2.88 -4.92
N VAL A 36 10.87 4.22 -5.04
CA VAL A 36 11.86 4.94 -5.86
C VAL A 36 13.26 4.81 -5.27
N MET A 37 13.42 4.99 -3.95
CA MET A 37 14.72 4.91 -3.27
C MET A 37 15.37 3.52 -3.37
N VAL A 38 14.57 2.45 -3.36
CA VAL A 38 15.08 1.07 -3.49
C VAL A 38 15.10 0.55 -4.93
N GLN A 39 14.76 1.41 -5.91
CA GLN A 39 14.65 1.06 -7.33
C GLN A 39 13.82 -0.21 -7.57
N GLN A 40 12.59 -0.25 -7.02
CA GLN A 40 11.70 -1.38 -7.26
C GLN A 40 11.29 -1.50 -8.74
N THR A 41 11.01 -2.74 -9.15
CA THR A 41 10.51 -3.06 -10.49
C THR A 41 9.01 -2.73 -10.65
N TRP A 42 8.51 -2.78 -11.89
CA TRP A 42 7.13 -2.41 -12.24
C TRP A 42 5.98 -3.06 -11.42
N PRO A 43 6.04 -4.34 -10.95
CA PRO A 43 4.94 -4.94 -10.20
C PRO A 43 4.64 -4.22 -8.87
N PHE A 44 5.66 -3.64 -8.24
CA PHE A 44 5.50 -2.82 -7.04
C PHE A 44 4.61 -1.61 -7.31
N TYR A 45 4.87 -0.89 -8.41
CA TYR A 45 4.09 0.30 -8.76
C TYR A 45 2.66 -0.06 -9.16
N GLY A 46 2.45 -1.22 -9.79
CA GLY A 46 1.11 -1.77 -10.04
C GLY A 46 0.34 -2.06 -8.75
N ALA A 47 0.99 -2.73 -7.80
CA ALA A 47 0.41 -3.01 -6.47
C ALA A 47 0.14 -1.71 -5.68
N LEU A 48 1.03 -0.73 -5.76
CA LEU A 48 0.87 0.58 -5.15
C LEU A 48 -0.33 1.32 -5.76
N ALA A 49 -0.45 1.37 -7.09
CA ALA A 49 -1.58 2.00 -7.77
C ALA A 49 -2.92 1.34 -7.38
N ALA A 50 -2.97 0.01 -7.39
CA ALA A 50 -4.15 -0.75 -6.97
C ALA A 50 -4.55 -0.43 -5.51
N THR A 51 -3.55 -0.35 -4.62
CA THR A 51 -3.73 0.03 -3.21
C THR A 51 -4.28 1.44 -3.08
N GLY A 52 -3.74 2.41 -3.83
CA GLY A 52 -4.18 3.80 -3.82
C GLY A 52 -5.63 3.96 -4.29
N VAL A 53 -6.00 3.30 -5.39
CA VAL A 53 -7.37 3.31 -5.92
C VAL A 53 -8.35 2.69 -4.92
N HIS A 54 -7.99 1.54 -4.35
CA HIS A 54 -8.83 0.85 -3.37
C HIS A 54 -9.03 1.68 -2.09
N LEU A 55 -7.97 2.34 -1.61
CA LEU A 55 -8.01 3.21 -0.45
C LEU A 55 -8.86 4.47 -0.71
N ALA A 56 -8.69 5.11 -1.88
CA ALA A 56 -9.49 6.27 -2.29
C ALA A 56 -10.98 5.92 -2.34
N TRP A 57 -11.33 4.75 -2.90
CA TRP A 57 -12.71 4.26 -2.94
C TRP A 57 -13.28 3.99 -1.53
N GLN A 58 -12.51 3.36 -0.64
CA GLN A 58 -12.93 3.13 0.74
C GLN A 58 -13.18 4.43 1.50
N ILE A 59 -12.30 5.42 1.36
CA ILE A 59 -12.43 6.72 2.06
C ILE A 59 -13.60 7.53 1.49
N GLY A 60 -13.85 7.45 0.17
CA GLY A 60 -15.03 8.07 -0.44
C GLY A 60 -16.34 7.46 0.10
N THR A 61 -16.40 6.13 0.16
CA THR A 61 -17.63 5.38 0.47
C THR A 61 -17.86 5.12 1.95
N VAL A 62 -16.92 5.42 2.85
CA VAL A 62 -17.09 5.17 4.29
C VAL A 62 -18.22 5.99 4.87
N ASN A 63 -19.10 5.36 5.64
CA ASN A 63 -20.08 6.03 6.48
C ASN A 63 -19.53 6.10 7.91
N ILE A 64 -18.99 7.26 8.29
CA ILE A 64 -18.39 7.49 9.62
C ILE A 64 -19.42 7.35 10.74
N ASN A 65 -20.71 7.51 10.42
CA ASN A 65 -21.81 7.40 11.39
C ASN A 65 -22.32 5.96 11.56
N ASP A 66 -21.82 5.00 10.78
CA ASP A 66 -22.16 3.59 10.91
C ASP A 66 -20.92 2.78 11.36
N PRO A 67 -20.87 2.37 12.65
CA PRO A 67 -19.78 1.57 13.19
C PRO A 67 -19.56 0.25 12.43
N LYS A 68 -20.62 -0.36 11.88
CA LYS A 68 -20.52 -1.63 11.14
C LYS A 68 -19.83 -1.42 9.79
N ASP A 69 -20.15 -0.35 9.09
CA ASP A 69 -19.48 0.01 7.83
C ASP A 69 -18.01 0.40 8.06
N CYS A 70 -17.74 1.18 9.12
CA CYS A 70 -16.38 1.52 9.53
C CYS A 70 -15.54 0.26 9.82
N TRP A 71 -16.08 -0.68 10.60
CA TRP A 71 -15.42 -1.94 10.89
C TRP A 71 -15.20 -2.79 9.63
N LYS A 72 -16.18 -2.87 8.74
CA LYS A 72 -16.07 -3.62 7.48
C LYS A 72 -14.93 -3.08 6.62
N LYS A 73 -14.83 -1.76 6.44
CA LYS A 73 -13.75 -1.13 5.68
C LYS A 73 -12.40 -1.30 6.36
N PHE A 74 -12.33 -1.10 7.68
CA PHE A 74 -11.11 -1.35 8.45
C PHE A 74 -10.61 -2.78 8.29
N LYS A 75 -11.51 -3.77 8.36
CA LYS A 75 -11.16 -5.18 8.14
C LYS A 75 -10.62 -5.40 6.73
N THR A 76 -11.21 -4.80 5.70
CA THR A 76 -10.73 -4.93 4.31
C THR A 76 -9.32 -4.35 4.12
N ASN A 77 -8.92 -3.36 4.93
CA ASN A 77 -7.58 -2.76 4.88
C ASN A 77 -6.43 -3.78 5.04
N GLN A 78 -6.68 -4.94 5.68
CA GLN A 78 -5.69 -6.02 5.78
C GLN A 78 -5.20 -6.51 4.40
N TRP A 79 -6.07 -6.48 3.38
CA TRP A 79 -5.73 -6.90 2.03
C TRP A 79 -4.79 -5.94 1.33
N LEU A 80 -4.77 -4.65 1.70
CA LEU A 80 -3.83 -3.69 1.13
C LEU A 80 -2.39 -4.07 1.45
N GLY A 81 -2.14 -4.49 2.69
CA GLY A 81 -0.82 -5.00 3.10
C GLY A 81 -0.41 -6.24 2.31
N ALA A 82 -1.34 -7.18 2.11
CA ALA A 82 -1.09 -8.38 1.30
C ALA A 82 -0.78 -8.06 -0.17
N ILE A 83 -1.51 -7.11 -0.77
CA ILE A 83 -1.29 -6.66 -2.16
C ILE A 83 0.10 -6.03 -2.30
N LEU A 84 0.45 -5.09 -1.42
CA LEU A 84 1.77 -4.44 -1.43
C LEU A 84 2.89 -5.46 -1.19
N PHE A 85 2.75 -6.34 -0.20
CA PHE A 85 3.73 -7.38 0.10
C PHE A 85 3.97 -8.28 -1.12
N THR A 86 2.89 -8.74 -1.77
CA THR A 86 2.98 -9.55 -2.99
C THR A 86 3.69 -8.80 -4.11
N GLY A 87 3.37 -7.51 -4.31
CA GLY A 87 4.04 -6.66 -5.31
C GLY A 87 5.54 -6.50 -5.05
N ILE A 88 5.95 -6.37 -3.77
CA ILE A 88 7.37 -6.32 -3.37
C ILE A 88 8.06 -7.66 -3.63
N VAL A 89 7.44 -8.79 -3.26
CA VAL A 89 8.01 -10.14 -3.46
C VAL A 89 8.19 -10.42 -4.95
N VAL A 90 7.14 -10.23 -5.76
CA VAL A 90 7.20 -10.41 -7.22
C VAL A 90 8.22 -9.46 -7.83
N GLY A 91 8.27 -8.21 -7.38
CA GLY A 91 9.23 -7.24 -7.88
C GLY A 91 10.69 -7.61 -7.59
N ASN A 92 10.97 -8.11 -6.39
CA ASN A 92 12.31 -8.61 -6.05
C ASN A 92 12.68 -9.87 -6.83
N LEU A 93 11.70 -10.74 -7.13
CA LEU A 93 11.92 -11.94 -7.93
C LEU A 93 12.29 -11.57 -9.38
N LEU A 94 11.54 -10.66 -10.02
CA LEU A 94 11.86 -10.17 -11.36
C LEU A 94 13.21 -9.46 -11.43
N ARG A 95 13.57 -8.68 -10.40
CA ARG A 95 14.88 -8.04 -10.30
C ARG A 95 16.03 -9.06 -10.25
N LYS A 96 15.79 -10.24 -9.66
CA LYS A 96 16.78 -11.32 -9.64
C LYS A 96 16.96 -11.90 -11.04
N GLU A 97 15.88 -12.16 -11.77
CA GLU A 97 15.92 -12.66 -13.15
C GLU A 97 16.68 -11.71 -14.09
N GLU A 98 16.49 -10.39 -13.93
CA GLU A 98 17.24 -9.39 -14.73
C GLU A 98 18.74 -9.44 -14.45
N LYS A 99 19.14 -9.67 -13.19
CA LYS A 99 20.56 -9.84 -12.81
C LYS A 99 21.15 -11.17 -13.26
N GLU A 100 20.34 -12.24 -13.30
CA GLU A 100 20.78 -13.58 -13.70
C GLU A 100 20.87 -13.71 -15.23
N GLY A 101 19.92 -13.13 -15.97
CA GLY A 101 19.92 -13.09 -17.44
C GLY A 101 20.94 -12.12 -18.04
N THR A 102 21.46 -11.17 -17.26
CA THR A 102 22.48 -10.20 -17.68
C THR A 102 23.88 -10.53 -17.17
N ASN A 103 24.12 -11.73 -16.61
CA ASN A 103 25.45 -12.07 -16.12
C ASN A 103 26.37 -12.57 -17.28
N PRO A 104 27.30 -11.75 -17.80
CA PRO A 104 28.16 -12.14 -18.92
C PRO A 104 28.99 -13.40 -18.61
N THR A 105 29.27 -13.69 -17.33
CA THR A 105 30.02 -14.89 -16.93
C THR A 105 29.28 -16.21 -17.16
N LEU A 106 27.95 -16.19 -17.35
CA LEU A 106 27.18 -17.38 -17.73
C LEU A 106 27.20 -17.57 -19.24
N LEU A 107 27.11 -16.48 -20.00
CA LEU A 107 27.20 -16.51 -21.46
C LEU A 107 28.60 -16.94 -21.91
N GLU A 108 29.66 -16.49 -21.23
CA GLU A 108 31.04 -16.95 -21.44
C GLU A 108 31.18 -18.47 -21.17
N LYS A 109 30.53 -19.01 -20.13
CA LYS A 109 30.52 -20.46 -19.83
C LYS A 109 29.72 -21.32 -20.82
N PHE A 110 28.87 -20.74 -21.66
CA PHE A 110 28.19 -21.47 -22.73
C PHE A 110 28.92 -21.35 -24.07
N ILE A 111 29.87 -20.42 -24.20
CA ILE A 111 30.64 -20.18 -25.42
C ILE A 111 32.00 -20.90 -25.38
N GLU A 112 32.58 -21.17 -24.20
CA GLU A 112 33.75 -22.06 -23.99
C GLU A 112 33.36 -23.54 -23.91
#